data_AF-A0A3N5QXT2-F1
#
_entry.id   AF-A0A3N5QXT2-F1
#
_cell.length_a   1.000
_cell.length_b   1.000
_cell.length_c   1.000
_cell.angle_alpha   90.00
_cell.angle_beta   90.00
_cell.angle_gamma   90.00
#
_symmetry.space_group_name_H-M   'P 1'
#
loop_
_entity.id
_entity.type
_entity.pdbx_description
1 polymer ?
#
loop_
_entity_poly.entity_id
_entity_poly.type
_entity_poly.pdbx_seq_one_letter_code
_entity_poly.pdbx_strand_id
1 'polypeptide(L)' 'MNILPVNEKTIEWALASDFPDFEDAIQFYVAKENDLACLLTCNKKDFGKADITVMTPEEFLRSIKAAGDMAGPVTTT' A
#
# COMPACT_ATOMS: atom_id res chain seq x y z
N MET A 1 10.76 -12.44 0.77
CA MET A 1 10.36 -11.39 1.74
C MET A 1 11.36 -10.26 1.57
N ASN A 2 10.90 -9.08 1.16
CA ASN A 2 11.76 -7.90 1.00
C ASN A 2 11.44 -6.91 2.12
N ILE A 3 12.47 -6.31 2.72
CA ILE A 3 12.31 -5.30 3.78
C ILE A 3 12.87 -4.00 3.22
N LEU A 4 12.03 -2.99 3.11
CA LEU A 4 12.45 -1.68 2.61
C LEU A 4 13.04 -0.85 3.76
N PRO A 5 14.13 -0.11 3.54
CA PRO A 5 14.73 0.72 4.56
C PRO A 5 13.90 1.99 4.79
N VAL A 6 13.87 2.46 6.04
CA VAL A 6 13.50 3.82 6.39
C VAL A 6 14.76 4.68 6.31
N ASN A 7 14.67 5.86 5.68
CA ASN A 7 15.79 6.78 5.50
C ASN A 7 15.42 8.20 5.94
N GLU A 8 16.41 9.09 6.00
CA GLU A 8 16.24 10.49 6.41
C GLU A 8 15.11 11.19 5.65
N LYS A 9 15.08 11.03 4.33
CA LYS A 9 14.07 11.63 3.45
C LYS A 9 12.65 11.17 3.77
N THR A 10 12.44 9.87 4.01
CA THR A 10 11.11 9.34 4.42
C THR A 10 10.68 9.87 5.78
N ILE A 11 11.63 10.09 6.71
CA ILE A 11 11.36 10.71 8.01
C ILE A 11 11.01 12.18 7.86
N GLU A 12 11.75 12.94 7.07
CA GLU A 12 11.47 14.36 6.80
C GLU A 12 10.08 14.55 6.19
N TRP A 13 9.72 13.71 5.21
CA TRP A 13 8.39 13.73 4.62
C TRP A 13 7.29 13.36 5.62
N ALA A 14 7.50 12.34 6.43
CA ALA A 14 6.56 11.95 7.48
C ALA A 14 6.33 13.10 8.49
N LEU A 15 7.40 13.78 8.92
CA LEU A 15 7.33 14.92 9.83
C LEU A 15 6.61 16.14 9.23
N ALA A 16 6.72 16.34 7.92
CA ALA A 16 6.08 17.45 7.21
C ALA A 16 4.64 17.14 6.76
N SER A 17 4.10 15.96 7.08
CA SER A 17 2.82 15.48 6.57
C SER A 17 1.63 15.80 7.47
N ASP A 18 0.44 15.67 6.89
CA ASP A 18 -0.84 15.81 7.59
C ASP A 18 -1.33 14.47 8.20
N PHE A 19 -0.52 13.41 8.19
CA PHE A 19 -0.92 12.14 8.78
C PHE A 19 -1.08 12.30 10.31
N PRO A 20 -2.17 11.80 10.91
CA PRO A 20 -2.36 11.86 12.36
C PRO A 20 -1.30 11.05 13.11
N ASP A 21 -0.99 9.87 12.58
CA ASP A 21 -0.08 8.91 13.18
C ASP A 21 1.24 8.87 12.42
N PHE A 22 2.34 9.07 13.16
CA PHE A 22 3.68 9.15 12.57
C PHE A 22 4.13 7.82 11.93
N GLU A 23 3.73 6.68 12.49
CA GLU A 23 4.07 5.37 11.92
C GLU A 23 3.38 5.12 10.57
N ASP A 24 2.13 5.56 10.42
CA ASP A 24 1.39 5.48 9.16
C ASP A 24 2.02 6.40 8.11
N ALA A 25 2.45 7.59 8.51
CA ALA A 25 3.18 8.52 7.65
C ALA A 25 4.47 7.90 7.10
N ILE A 26 5.30 7.30 7.97
CA ILE A 26 6.55 6.63 7.57
C ILE A 26 6.26 5.50 6.58
N GLN A 27 5.31 4.62 6.90
CA GLN A 27 4.94 3.50 6.03
C GLN A 27 4.43 3.98 4.67
N PHE A 28 3.64 5.06 4.65
CA PHE A 28 3.16 5.68 3.42
C PHE A 28 4.30 6.22 2.56
N TYR A 29 5.21 7.00 3.13
CA TYR A 29 6.31 7.59 2.36
C TYR A 29 7.35 6.57 1.90
N VAL A 30 7.61 5.51 2.68
CA VAL A 30 8.44 4.38 2.22
C VAL A 30 7.78 3.67 1.04
N ALA A 31 6.47 3.42 1.12
CA ALA A 31 5.72 2.81 0.02
C ALA A 31 5.73 3.69 -1.24
N LYS A 32 5.58 5.01 -1.06
CA LYS A 32 5.61 6.00 -2.14
C LYS A 32 6.97 6.08 -2.81
N GLU A 33 8.04 6.11 -2.03
CA GLU A 33 9.41 6.18 -2.57
C GLU A 33 9.79 4.94 -3.37
N ASN A 34 9.17 3.79 -3.09
CA ASN A 34 9.45 2.51 -3.74
C ASN A 34 8.35 2.10 -4.75
N ASP A 35 7.51 3.04 -5.18
CA ASP A 35 6.45 2.83 -6.18
C ASP A 35 5.55 1.62 -5.87
N LEU A 36 5.24 1.38 -4.60
CA LEU A 36 4.39 0.27 -4.21
C LEU A 36 2.96 0.51 -4.69
N ALA A 37 2.40 -0.49 -5.38
CA ALA A 37 1.05 -0.40 -5.96
C ALA A 37 -0.05 -0.30 -4.90
N CYS A 38 0.14 -0.91 -3.72
CA CYS A 38 -0.83 -0.85 -2.64
C CYS A 38 -0.20 -0.92 -1.24
N LEU A 39 -0.91 -0.32 -0.28
CA LEU A 39 -0.71 -0.49 1.16
C LEU A 39 -1.85 -1.31 1.75
N LEU A 40 -1.52 -2.28 2.60
CA LEU A 40 -2.48 -3.09 3.32
C LEU A 40 -2.55 -2.67 4.78
N THR A 41 -3.74 -2.30 5.25
CA THR A 41 -3.96 -1.85 6.63
C THR A 41 -5.38 -2.13 7.10
N CYS A 42 -5.55 -2.36 8.39
CA CYS A 42 -6.88 -2.35 9.02
C CYS A 42 -7.35 -0.92 9.36
N ASN A 43 -6.47 0.08 9.27
CA ASN A 43 -6.73 1.47 9.64
C ASN A 43 -6.91 2.40 8.43
N LYS A 44 -7.65 1.94 7.42
CA LYS A 44 -7.77 2.62 6.12
C LYS A 44 -8.22 4.09 6.18
N LYS A 45 -8.97 4.46 7.23
CA LYS A 45 -9.49 5.82 7.46
C LYS A 45 -8.38 6.88 7.58
N ASP A 46 -7.20 6.51 8.08
CA ASP A 46 -6.14 7.45 8.38
C ASP A 46 -5.25 7.74 7.15
N PHE A 47 -5.52 7.06 6.03
CA PHE A 47 -4.86 7.23 4.73
C PHE A 47 -5.70 8.04 3.72
N GLY A 48 -6.64 8.87 4.17
CA GLY A 48 -7.60 9.57 3.30
C GLY A 48 -7.01 10.51 2.24
N LYS A 49 -5.73 10.90 2.38
CA LYS A 49 -4.97 11.73 1.42
C LYS A 49 -3.92 10.94 0.63
N ALA A 50 -3.86 9.63 0.79
CA ALA A 50 -2.90 8.78 0.10
C ALA A 50 -3.19 8.75 -1.41
N ASP A 51 -2.15 8.91 -2.22
CA ASP A 51 -2.18 8.67 -3.67
C ASP A 51 -1.86 7.22 -4.04
N ILE A 52 -1.50 6.40 -3.05
CA ILE A 52 -1.31 4.96 -3.16
C ILE A 52 -2.65 4.26 -2.90
N THR A 53 -2.92 3.16 -3.60
CA THR A 53 -4.10 2.34 -3.31
C THR A 53 -4.01 1.76 -1.90
N VAL A 54 -4.98 2.07 -1.04
CA VAL A 54 -5.04 1.51 0.33
C VAL A 54 -6.17 0.51 0.43
N MET A 55 -5.86 -0.70 0.92
CA MET A 55 -6.82 -1.80 1.04
C MET A 55 -6.77 -2.43 2.43
N THR A 56 -7.91 -2.97 2.89
CA THR A 56 -7.90 -3.95 3.96
C THR A 56 -7.40 -5.31 3.44
N PRO A 57 -6.90 -6.20 4.31
CA PRO A 57 -6.59 -7.56 3.90
C PRO A 57 -7.76 -8.27 3.19
N GLU A 58 -9.00 -8.09 3.65
CA GLU A 58 -10.15 -8.71 2.98
C GLU A 58 -10.43 -8.11 1.61
N GLU A 59 -10.26 -6.80 1.43
CA GLU A 59 -10.38 -6.13 0.13
C GLU A 59 -9.33 -6.63 -0.85
N PHE A 60 -8.07 -6.76 -0.40
CA PHE A 60 -6.98 -7.29 -1.22
C PHE A 60 -7.20 -8.74 -1.61
N LEU A 61 -7.63 -9.60 -0.67
CA LEU A 61 -7.95 -10.99 -0.97
C LEU A 61 -9.10 -11.12 -1.97
N ARG A 62 -10.10 -10.24 -1.90
CA ARG A 62 -11.19 -10.20 -2.90
C ARG A 62 -10.68 -9.73 -4.27
N SER A 63 -9.82 -8.71 -4.33
CA SER A 63 -9.31 -8.18 -5.60
C SER A 63 -8.47 -9.20 -6.36
N ILE A 64 -7.64 -9.99 -5.67
CA ILE A 64 -6.82 -11.03 -6.32
C ILE A 64 -7.64 -12.26 -6.73
N LYS A 65 -8.73 -12.59 -6.02
CA LYS A 65 -9.65 -13.66 -6.44
C LYS A 65 -10.40 -13.26 -7.71
N ALA A 66 -10.95 -12.05 -7.74
CA ALA A 66 -11.63 -11.53 -8.92
C ALA A 66 -10.70 -11.45 -10.15
N ALA A 67 -9.43 -11.08 -9.95
CA ALA A 67 -8.43 -11.10 -11.02
C ALA A 67 -8.11 -12.53 -11.53
N GLY A 68 -8.06 -13.51 -10.62
CA GLY A 68 -7.87 -14.92 -10.97
C GLY A 68 -9.05 -15.55 -11.71
N ASP A 69 -10.28 -15.18 -11.35
CA ASP A 69 -11.50 -15.70 -11.99
C ASP A 69 -11.72 -15.15 -13.41
N MET A 70 -11.14 -13.99 -13.74
CA MET A 70 -11.15 -13.38 -15.08
C MET A 70 -10.06 -13.94 -16.01
N ALA A 71 -9.06 -14.65 -15.45
CA ALA A 71 -8.15 -15.48 -16.22
C ALA A 71 -8.84 -16.83 -16.49
N GLY A 72 -9.76 -16.85 -17.47
CA GLY A 72 -10.37 -18.09 -17.97
C GLY A 72 -9.33 -19.14 -18.36
N PRO A 73 -9.72 -20.40 -18.63
CA PRO A 73 -8.79 -21.50 -18.88
C PRO A 73 -7.80 -21.09 -19.97
N VAL A 74 -6.52 -20.98 -19.59
CA VAL A 74 -5.41 -20.81 -20.51
C VAL A 74 -5.48 -21.99 -21.48
N THR A 75 -5.95 -21.71 -22.71
CA THR A 75 -6.01 -22.69 -23.78
C THR A 75 -4.59 -22.83 -24.31
N THR A 76 -3.86 -23.81 -23.78
CA THR A 76 -2.59 -24.25 -24.35
C THR A 76 -2.90 -24.92 -25.69
N THR A 77 -2.53 -24.25 -26.79
CA THR A 77 -2.35 -24.88 -28.11
C THR A 77 -0.92 -25.32 -28.25
#